data_AF-A0A537KDI0-F1
#
_entry.id   AF-A0A537KDI0-F1
#
_cell.length_a   1.000
_cell.length_b   1.000
_cell.length_c   1.000
_cell.angle_alpha   90.00
_cell.angle_beta   90.00
_cell.angle_gamma   90.00
#
_symmetry.space_group_name_H-M   'P 1'
#
loop_
_entity.id
_entity.type
_entity.pdbx_description
1 polymer ?
#
loop_
_entity_poly.entity_id
_entity_poly.type
_entity_poly.pdbx_seq_one_letter_code
_entity_poly.pdbx_strand_id
1 'polypeptide(L)'
;YLAILDKLDLLLSALAAGFAVSGSQDPYGLRRAAGGIVAIVLDRHLRINLRAFAGAALTETHPALDPARRSAAIDGTLDLLRQRLRTTLIEAGISYDTVDAVLEAGADDLADAADRAHALWAFRRRPEFSRLYTAFDRAARIVPANFHGEVRPEGLEHEAERALLAALDRVEPLGPAGSGGGAARPSADRGPGDAGRYEQALQRLAALADPVDRFFTDVLVMAEDDMVRRNRLALLSRVVRLMRPFADLTRVVAGEGKASPVS
;
A
#
# COMPACT_ATOMS: atom_id res chain seq x y z
N TYR A 1 -0.08 3.00 -25.09
CA TYR A 1 1.27 3.48 -24.72
C TYR A 1 1.50 4.92 -25.17
N LEU A 2 1.47 5.26 -26.47
CA LEU A 2 1.67 6.64 -26.95
C LEU A 2 0.84 7.70 -26.19
N ALA A 3 -0.47 7.47 -26.06
CA ALA A 3 -1.36 8.39 -25.36
C ALA A 3 -1.04 8.61 -23.86
N ILE A 4 -0.36 7.66 -23.19
CA ILE A 4 0.11 7.81 -21.80
C ILE A 4 1.40 8.64 -21.81
N LEU A 5 2.32 8.34 -22.72
CA LEU A 5 3.60 9.03 -22.84
C LEU A 5 3.39 10.53 -23.07
N ASP A 6 2.56 10.91 -24.04
CA ASP A 6 2.27 12.33 -24.32
C ASP A 6 1.67 13.06 -23.11
N LYS A 7 0.81 12.39 -22.35
CA LYS A 7 0.17 12.97 -21.16
C LYS A 7 1.15 13.08 -20.00
N LEU A 8 2.01 12.08 -19.83
CA LEU A 8 2.99 12.09 -18.75
C LEU A 8 4.08 13.12 -19.03
N ASP A 9 4.52 13.24 -20.29
CA ASP A 9 5.44 14.30 -20.72
C ASP A 9 4.84 15.68 -20.46
N LEU A 10 3.58 15.91 -20.83
CA LEU A 10 2.86 17.13 -20.49
C LEU A 10 2.89 17.44 -18.97
N LEU A 11 2.59 16.46 -18.12
CA LEU A 11 2.60 16.65 -16.66
C LEU A 11 4.01 16.98 -16.15
N LEU A 12 5.00 16.20 -16.58
CA LEU A 12 6.38 16.31 -16.13
C LEU A 12 7.02 17.63 -16.57
N SER A 13 6.88 18.00 -17.84
CA SER A 13 7.41 19.27 -18.37
C SER A 13 6.72 20.48 -17.75
N ALA A 14 5.39 20.42 -17.54
CA ALA A 14 4.67 21.53 -16.91
C ALA A 14 5.13 21.75 -15.45
N LEU A 15 5.26 20.68 -14.68
CA LEU A 15 5.72 20.77 -13.29
C LEU A 15 7.21 21.12 -13.19
N ALA A 16 8.06 20.63 -14.11
CA ALA A 16 9.46 21.02 -14.19
C ALA A 16 9.64 22.51 -14.54
N ALA A 17 8.72 23.09 -15.30
CA ALA A 17 8.65 24.51 -15.60
C ALA A 17 8.09 25.36 -14.44
N GLY A 18 7.62 24.74 -13.35
CA GLY A 18 7.09 25.42 -12.17
C GLY A 18 5.61 25.79 -12.26
N PHE A 19 4.86 25.25 -13.23
CA PHE A 19 3.41 25.42 -13.26
C PHE A 19 2.76 24.62 -12.13
N ALA A 20 2.12 25.32 -11.19
CA ALA A 20 1.34 24.68 -10.14
C ALA A 20 -0.09 24.39 -10.60
N VAL A 21 -0.65 23.29 -10.11
CA VAL A 21 -2.10 23.02 -10.21
C VAL A 21 -2.82 23.78 -9.09
N SER A 22 -2.84 25.11 -9.17
CA SER A 22 -3.58 25.95 -8.22
C SER A 22 -4.89 26.47 -8.84
N GLY A 23 -6.00 26.27 -8.12
CA GLY A 23 -7.32 26.76 -8.51
C GLY A 23 -8.33 25.67 -8.93
N SER A 24 -9.60 26.07 -9.04
CA SER A 24 -10.71 25.26 -9.57
C SER A 24 -10.65 25.12 -11.10
N GLN A 25 -9.84 25.94 -11.77
CA GLN A 25 -9.61 25.94 -13.20
C GLN A 25 -8.47 24.96 -13.58
N ASP A 26 -8.60 24.29 -14.73
CA ASP A 26 -7.57 23.40 -15.31
C ASP A 26 -6.97 24.03 -16.59
N PRO A 27 -6.29 25.19 -16.50
CA PRO A 27 -5.90 25.99 -17.66
C PRO A 27 -4.94 25.25 -18.61
N TYR A 28 -4.12 24.35 -18.06
CA TYR A 28 -3.13 23.57 -18.81
C TYR A 28 -3.55 22.11 -19.04
N GLY A 29 -4.78 21.73 -18.68
CA GLY A 29 -5.29 20.37 -18.90
C GLY A 29 -4.61 19.28 -18.05
N LEU A 30 -3.90 19.64 -16.98
CA LEU A 30 -3.12 18.70 -16.16
C LEU A 30 -4.02 17.72 -15.41
N ARG A 31 -5.17 18.18 -14.90
CA ARG A 31 -6.13 17.27 -14.24
C ARG A 31 -6.76 16.31 -15.23
N ARG A 32 -7.10 16.80 -16.43
CA ARG A 32 -7.60 15.95 -17.53
C ARG A 32 -6.54 14.94 -18.00
N ALA A 33 -5.28 15.35 -18.11
CA ALA A 33 -4.17 14.47 -18.48
C ALA A 33 -3.96 13.37 -17.43
N ALA A 34 -3.92 13.72 -16.14
CA ALA A 34 -3.87 12.75 -15.04
C ALA A 34 -5.05 11.78 -15.08
N GLY A 35 -6.27 12.29 -15.31
CA GLY A 35 -7.48 11.50 -15.55
C GLY A 35 -7.32 10.45 -16.65
N GLY A 36 -6.82 10.88 -17.81
CA GLY A 36 -6.56 10.00 -18.94
C GLY A 36 -5.50 8.93 -18.65
N ILE A 37 -4.42 9.28 -17.94
CA ILE A 37 -3.38 8.31 -17.56
C ILE A 37 -3.97 7.25 -16.63
N VAL A 38 -4.62 7.66 -15.53
CA VAL A 38 -5.23 6.72 -14.57
C VAL A 38 -6.23 5.80 -15.28
N ALA A 39 -7.12 6.35 -16.11
CA ALA A 39 -8.11 5.56 -16.83
C ALA A 39 -7.46 4.48 -17.72
N ILE A 40 -6.42 4.84 -18.49
CA ILE A 40 -5.74 3.88 -19.37
C ILE A 40 -4.98 2.84 -18.55
N VAL A 41 -4.26 3.25 -17.50
CA VAL A 41 -3.50 2.34 -16.65
C VAL A 41 -4.41 1.30 -15.99
N LEU A 42 -5.58 1.72 -15.51
CA LEU A 42 -6.55 0.81 -14.90
C LEU A 42 -7.25 -0.08 -15.95
N ASP A 43 -7.76 0.49 -17.05
CA ASP A 43 -8.46 -0.26 -18.12
C ASP A 43 -7.58 -1.34 -18.77
N ARG A 44 -6.28 -1.05 -18.88
CA ARG A 44 -5.30 -1.94 -19.50
C ARG A 44 -4.44 -2.70 -18.49
N HIS A 45 -4.68 -2.52 -17.19
CA HIS A 45 -3.91 -3.11 -16.10
C HIS A 45 -2.39 -2.98 -16.30
N LEU A 46 -1.92 -1.75 -16.58
CA LEU A 46 -0.50 -1.51 -16.87
C LEU A 46 0.33 -1.42 -15.59
N ARG A 47 1.18 -2.42 -15.38
CA ARG A 47 2.15 -2.47 -14.28
C ARG A 47 3.37 -1.60 -14.61
N ILE A 48 3.39 -0.36 -14.12
CA ILE A 48 4.45 0.62 -14.40
C ILE A 48 4.85 1.29 -13.10
N ASN A 49 6.15 1.27 -12.78
CA ASN A 49 6.69 2.13 -11.73
C ASN A 49 6.83 3.56 -12.27
N LEU A 50 5.83 4.39 -12.00
CA LEU A 50 5.73 5.75 -12.51
C LEU A 50 6.82 6.66 -11.99
N ARG A 51 7.32 6.44 -10.77
CA ARG A 51 8.44 7.22 -10.22
C ARG A 51 9.73 6.97 -11.01
N ALA A 52 10.07 5.71 -11.22
CA ALA A 52 11.23 5.33 -12.01
C ALA A 52 11.09 5.80 -13.47
N PHE A 53 9.90 5.62 -14.04
CA PHE A 53 9.61 6.08 -15.40
C PHE A 53 9.74 7.60 -15.54
N ALA A 54 9.13 8.38 -14.64
CA ALA A 54 9.22 9.83 -14.62
C ALA A 54 10.66 10.32 -14.43
N GLY A 55 11.43 9.65 -13.56
CA GLY A 55 12.84 9.93 -13.37
C GLY A 55 13.68 9.71 -14.63
N ALA A 56 13.45 8.60 -15.33
CA ALA A 56 14.11 8.31 -16.59
C ALA A 56 13.74 9.33 -17.68
N ALA A 57 12.44 9.61 -17.84
CA ALA A 57 11.92 10.55 -18.82
C ALA A 57 12.51 11.97 -18.65
N LEU A 58 12.48 12.52 -17.43
CA LEU A 58 13.04 13.85 -17.16
C LEU A 58 14.57 13.90 -17.33
N THR A 59 15.27 12.79 -17.10
CA THR A 59 16.72 12.73 -17.33
C THR A 59 17.04 12.82 -18.83
N GLU A 60 16.21 12.21 -19.67
CA GLU A 60 16.36 12.23 -21.12
C GLU A 60 15.93 13.56 -21.75
N THR A 61 14.75 14.08 -21.38
CA THR A 61 14.17 15.28 -21.99
C THR A 61 14.68 16.60 -21.39
N HIS A 62 15.12 16.58 -20.13
CA HIS A 62 15.60 17.75 -19.40
C HIS A 62 16.90 17.45 -18.62
N PRO A 63 18.02 17.11 -19.30
CA PRO A 63 19.26 16.69 -18.65
C PRO A 63 19.88 17.78 -17.76
N ALA A 64 19.71 19.05 -18.13
CA ALA A 64 20.21 20.20 -17.38
C ALA A 64 19.29 20.66 -16.22
N LEU A 65 18.17 19.96 -15.97
CA LEU A 65 17.27 20.30 -14.87
C LEU A 65 17.96 20.05 -13.53
N ASP A 66 17.88 21.05 -12.65
CA ASP A 66 18.35 20.96 -11.27
C ASP A 66 17.74 19.73 -10.54
N PRO A 67 18.53 18.96 -9.75
CA PRO A 67 18.02 17.76 -9.08
C PRO A 67 16.84 18.00 -8.14
N ALA A 68 16.79 19.14 -7.42
CA ALA A 68 15.68 19.44 -6.51
C ALA A 68 14.40 19.73 -7.30
N ARG A 69 14.51 20.49 -8.41
CA ARG A 69 13.38 20.71 -9.32
C ARG A 69 12.91 19.42 -9.99
N ARG A 70 13.82 18.54 -10.37
CA ARG A 70 13.50 17.22 -10.92
C ARG A 70 12.68 16.40 -9.92
N SER A 71 13.13 16.30 -8.67
CA SER A 71 12.38 15.59 -7.62
C SER A 71 10.99 16.19 -7.43
N ALA A 72 10.90 17.51 -7.30
CA ALA A 72 9.63 18.21 -7.12
C ALA A 72 8.63 17.96 -8.27
N ALA A 73 9.12 17.92 -9.51
CA ALA A 73 8.29 17.62 -10.68
C ALA A 73 7.77 16.18 -10.69
N ILE A 74 8.62 15.22 -10.31
CA ILE A 74 8.23 13.80 -10.17
C ILE A 74 7.18 13.67 -9.06
N ASP A 75 7.44 14.24 -7.88
CA ASP A 75 6.55 14.14 -6.73
C ASP A 75 5.20 14.80 -7.03
N GLY A 76 5.19 16.00 -7.61
CA GLY A 76 3.96 16.67 -8.04
C GLY A 76 3.17 15.88 -9.09
N THR A 77 3.85 15.20 -10.01
CA THR A 77 3.19 14.36 -11.03
C THR A 77 2.51 13.17 -10.37
N LEU A 78 3.24 12.49 -9.48
CA LEU A 78 2.71 11.34 -8.75
C LEU A 78 1.55 11.73 -7.84
N ASP A 79 1.61 12.91 -7.20
CA ASP A 79 0.53 13.41 -6.35
C ASP A 79 -0.76 13.68 -7.15
N LEU A 80 -0.66 14.25 -8.35
CA LEU A 80 -1.82 14.42 -9.23
C LEU A 80 -2.43 13.08 -9.63
N LEU A 81 -1.59 12.10 -9.97
CA LEU A 81 -2.03 10.75 -10.33
C LEU A 81 -2.66 10.04 -9.12
N ARG A 82 -2.10 10.19 -7.92
CA ARG A 82 -2.63 9.66 -6.65
C ARG A 82 -3.99 10.26 -6.32
N GLN A 83 -4.13 11.58 -6.38
CA GLN A 83 -5.42 12.26 -6.15
C GLN A 83 -6.49 11.80 -7.14
N ARG A 84 -6.11 11.59 -8.41
CA ARG A 84 -7.03 11.11 -9.43
C ARG A 84 -7.41 9.64 -9.22
N LEU A 85 -6.44 8.78 -8.91
CA LEU A 85 -6.68 7.38 -8.57
C LEU A 85 -7.61 7.28 -7.35
N ARG A 86 -7.36 8.07 -6.31
CA ARG A 86 -8.20 8.16 -5.12
C ARG A 86 -9.66 8.41 -5.49
N THR A 87 -9.91 9.46 -6.26
CA THR A 87 -11.27 9.84 -6.68
C THR A 87 -11.92 8.73 -7.49
N THR A 88 -11.17 8.13 -8.41
CA THR A 88 -11.65 7.02 -9.26
C THR A 88 -12.07 5.80 -8.44
N LEU A 89 -11.30 5.42 -7.42
CA LEU A 89 -11.59 4.27 -6.55
C LEU A 89 -12.79 4.53 -5.62
N ILE A 90 -12.95 5.76 -5.14
CA ILE A 90 -14.11 6.16 -4.34
C ILE A 90 -15.38 6.14 -5.20
N GLU A 91 -15.33 6.69 -6.42
CA GLU A 91 -16.42 6.62 -7.39
C GLU A 91 -16.79 5.17 -7.75
N ALA A 92 -15.83 4.25 -7.72
CA ALA A 92 -16.04 2.81 -7.89
C ALA A 92 -16.65 2.11 -6.65
N GLY A 93 -16.95 2.85 -5.58
CA GLY A 93 -17.63 2.34 -4.39
C GLY A 93 -16.72 1.80 -3.28
N ILE A 94 -15.41 2.05 -3.35
CA ILE A 94 -14.49 1.75 -2.24
C ILE A 94 -14.56 2.89 -1.22
N SER A 95 -14.61 2.56 0.08
CA SER A 95 -14.63 3.57 1.13
C SER A 95 -13.36 4.42 1.13
N TYR A 96 -13.50 5.73 1.43
CA TYR A 96 -12.39 6.68 1.38
C TYR A 96 -11.23 6.28 2.30
N ASP A 97 -11.52 5.72 3.47
CA ASP A 97 -10.53 5.29 4.47
C ASP A 97 -9.72 4.07 3.98
N THR A 98 -10.34 3.14 3.24
CA THR A 98 -9.61 2.03 2.59
C THR A 98 -8.68 2.57 1.51
N VAL A 99 -9.16 3.49 0.69
CA VAL A 99 -8.37 4.07 -0.40
C VAL A 99 -7.17 4.84 0.17
N ASP A 100 -7.41 5.70 1.16
CA ASP A 100 -6.36 6.51 1.79
C ASP A 100 -5.31 5.63 2.47
N ALA A 101 -5.72 4.55 3.14
CA ALA A 101 -4.81 3.58 3.75
C ALA A 101 -3.88 2.91 2.71
N VAL A 102 -4.41 2.53 1.54
CA VAL A 102 -3.60 1.90 0.47
C VAL A 102 -2.67 2.89 -0.21
N LEU A 103 -3.15 4.11 -0.48
CA LEU A 103 -2.33 5.13 -1.14
C LEU A 103 -1.17 5.62 -0.26
N GLU A 104 -1.36 5.69 1.07
CA GLU A 104 -0.30 6.02 2.03
C GLU A 104 0.78 4.93 2.09
N ALA A 105 0.40 3.66 1.89
CA ALA A 105 1.36 2.56 1.72
C ALA A 105 2.17 2.64 0.41
N GLY A 106 1.88 3.61 -0.45
CA GLY A 106 2.58 3.90 -1.70
C GLY A 106 1.73 3.58 -2.92
N ALA A 107 1.88 4.37 -3.99
CA ALA A 107 1.11 4.22 -5.23
C ALA A 107 1.96 4.53 -6.48
N ASP A 108 3.23 4.15 -6.46
CA ASP A 108 4.13 4.35 -7.59
C ASP A 108 3.75 3.47 -8.80
N ASP A 109 3.01 2.38 -8.56
CA ASP A 109 2.28 1.61 -9.57
C ASP A 109 0.78 1.73 -9.26
N LEU A 110 0.02 2.35 -10.17
CA LEU A 110 -1.40 2.65 -9.95
C LEU A 110 -2.28 1.40 -10.06
N ALA A 111 -1.92 0.46 -10.93
CA ALA A 111 -2.63 -0.81 -11.06
C ALA A 111 -2.42 -1.65 -9.79
N ASP A 112 -1.20 -1.63 -9.24
CA ASP A 112 -0.89 -2.22 -7.93
C ASP A 112 -1.74 -1.68 -6.80
N ALA A 113 -1.81 -0.35 -6.69
CA ALA A 113 -2.57 0.31 -5.64
C ALA A 113 -4.08 0.02 -5.80
N ALA A 114 -4.59 -0.01 -7.03
CA ALA A 114 -5.98 -0.40 -7.29
C ALA A 114 -6.27 -1.86 -6.88
N ASP A 115 -5.39 -2.81 -7.24
CA ASP A 115 -5.53 -4.21 -6.86
C ASP A 115 -5.52 -4.38 -5.33
N ARG A 116 -4.61 -3.68 -4.62
CA ARG A 116 -4.58 -3.65 -3.15
C ARG A 116 -5.84 -3.07 -2.55
N ALA A 117 -6.36 -1.97 -3.10
CA ALA A 117 -7.59 -1.33 -2.62
C ALA A 117 -8.80 -2.26 -2.77
N HIS A 118 -8.96 -2.91 -3.93
CA HIS A 118 -10.03 -3.88 -4.14
C HIS A 118 -9.93 -5.08 -3.21
N ALA A 119 -8.74 -5.67 -3.07
CA ALA A 119 -8.52 -6.81 -2.20
C ALA A 119 -8.76 -6.48 -0.72
N LEU A 120 -8.26 -5.34 -0.24
CA LEU A 120 -8.50 -4.89 1.13
C LEU A 120 -9.97 -4.61 1.35
N TRP A 121 -10.64 -3.93 0.41
CA TRP A 121 -12.07 -3.64 0.49
C TRP A 121 -12.93 -4.91 0.56
N ALA A 122 -12.64 -5.91 -0.27
CA ALA A 122 -13.31 -7.21 -0.22
C ALA A 122 -13.05 -7.92 1.11
N PHE A 123 -11.80 -7.90 1.59
CA PHE A 123 -11.40 -8.55 2.83
C PHE A 123 -12.02 -7.91 4.08
N ARG A 124 -12.22 -6.57 4.11
CA ARG A 124 -12.87 -5.85 5.22
C ARG A 124 -14.25 -6.37 5.58
N ARG A 125 -14.95 -6.99 4.63
CA ARG A 125 -16.31 -7.52 4.80
C ARG A 125 -16.32 -8.90 5.44
N ARG A 126 -15.15 -9.52 5.62
CA ARG A 126 -15.01 -10.85 6.22
C ARG A 126 -14.84 -10.73 7.75
N PRO A 127 -15.40 -11.67 8.54
CA PRO A 127 -15.24 -11.69 10.01
C PRO A 127 -13.78 -11.64 10.49
N GLU A 128 -12.87 -12.23 9.71
CA GLU A 128 -11.44 -12.34 9.98
C GLU A 128 -10.74 -10.98 10.01
N PHE A 129 -11.28 -9.97 9.28
CA PHE A 129 -10.68 -8.64 9.23
C PHE A 129 -10.63 -7.98 10.61
N SER A 130 -11.69 -8.08 11.40
CA SER A 130 -11.74 -7.43 12.72
C SER A 130 -10.63 -7.94 13.63
N ARG A 131 -10.35 -9.25 13.60
CA ARG A 131 -9.29 -9.85 14.43
C ARG A 131 -7.91 -9.41 13.95
N LEU A 132 -7.67 -9.46 12.64
CA LEU A 132 -6.41 -8.99 12.05
C LEU A 132 -6.16 -7.51 12.37
N TYR A 133 -7.18 -6.68 12.22
CA TYR A 133 -7.10 -5.24 12.49
C TYR A 133 -6.75 -4.97 13.96
N THR A 134 -7.44 -5.62 14.91
CA THR A 134 -7.16 -5.45 16.35
C THR A 134 -5.75 -5.89 16.72
N ALA A 135 -5.31 -7.05 16.21
CA ALA A 135 -3.95 -7.55 16.42
C ALA A 135 -2.89 -6.57 15.90
N PHE A 136 -3.10 -6.03 14.69
CA PHE A 136 -2.20 -5.06 14.09
C PHE A 136 -2.21 -3.70 14.81
N ASP A 137 -3.38 -3.12 15.09
CA ASP A 137 -3.50 -1.81 15.76
C ASP A 137 -2.79 -1.84 17.12
N ARG A 138 -3.00 -2.92 17.89
CA ARG A 138 -2.33 -3.09 19.17
C ARG A 138 -0.82 -3.17 19.02
N ALA A 139 -0.31 -3.94 18.06
CA ALA A 139 1.11 -4.02 17.78
C ALA A 139 1.68 -2.66 17.34
N ALA A 140 1.01 -1.95 16.43
CA ALA A 140 1.44 -0.66 15.90
C ALA A 140 1.49 0.44 16.97
N ARG A 141 0.57 0.43 17.95
CA ARG A 141 0.56 1.40 19.06
C ARG A 141 1.65 1.15 20.10
N ILE A 142 2.12 -0.09 20.22
CA ILE A 142 3.14 -0.48 21.20
C ILE A 142 4.54 -0.32 20.62
N VAL A 143 4.72 -0.63 19.33
CA VAL A 143 6.02 -0.52 18.66
C VAL A 143 6.36 0.97 18.43
N PRO A 144 7.50 1.47 18.94
CA PRO A 144 7.92 2.84 18.66
C PRO A 144 8.15 3.06 17.15
N ALA A 145 7.78 4.24 16.63
CA ALA A 145 7.87 4.54 15.20
C ALA A 145 9.27 4.33 14.60
N ASN A 146 10.32 4.62 15.37
CA ASN A 146 11.73 4.49 14.97
C ASN A 146 12.39 3.22 15.54
N PHE A 147 11.61 2.21 15.90
CA PHE A 147 12.16 0.97 16.43
C PHE A 147 12.81 0.14 15.32
N HIS A 148 14.10 -0.13 15.48
CA HIS A 148 14.87 -1.03 14.64
C HIS A 148 15.41 -2.16 15.51
N GLY A 149 15.05 -3.39 15.18
CA GLY A 149 15.48 -4.58 15.90
C GLY A 149 15.11 -5.84 15.12
N GLU A 150 15.92 -6.88 15.30
CA GLU A 150 15.70 -8.20 14.73
C GLU A 150 15.36 -9.17 15.85
N VAL A 151 14.49 -10.13 15.54
CA VAL A 151 14.10 -11.17 16.49
C VAL A 151 15.29 -12.10 16.68
N ARG A 152 15.66 -12.34 17.94
CA ARG A 152 16.69 -13.30 18.34
C ARG A 152 16.00 -14.56 18.86
N PRO A 153 15.99 -15.68 18.11
CA PRO A 153 15.32 -16.91 18.52
C PRO A 153 15.82 -17.45 19.86
N GLU A 154 17.09 -17.22 20.19
CA GLU A 154 17.73 -17.68 21.43
C GLU A 154 17.23 -16.90 22.66
N GLY A 155 16.70 -15.69 22.45
CA GLY A 155 16.15 -14.83 23.49
C GLY A 155 14.64 -14.98 23.68
N LEU A 156 14.03 -16.07 23.20
CA LEU A 156 12.59 -16.34 23.35
C LEU A 156 12.34 -17.18 24.61
N GLU A 157 11.80 -16.54 25.63
CA GLU A 157 11.58 -17.13 26.95
C GLU A 157 10.24 -17.84 27.04
N HIS A 158 9.21 -17.33 26.35
CA HIS A 158 7.85 -17.84 26.48
C HIS A 158 7.41 -18.70 25.28
N GLU A 159 6.55 -19.70 25.50
CA GLU A 159 6.02 -20.54 24.41
C GLU A 159 5.25 -19.70 23.38
N ALA A 160 4.47 -18.72 23.86
CA ALA A 160 3.71 -17.81 22.99
C ALA A 160 4.61 -16.97 22.06
N GLU A 161 5.83 -16.61 22.48
CA GLU A 161 6.81 -15.93 21.63
C GLU A 161 7.31 -16.83 20.50
N ARG A 162 7.61 -18.10 20.82
CA ARG A 162 8.04 -19.11 19.84
C ARG A 162 6.92 -19.44 18.86
N ALA A 163 5.69 -19.55 19.35
CA ALA A 163 4.51 -19.78 18.52
C ALA A 163 4.26 -18.62 17.55
N LEU A 164 4.38 -17.38 18.02
CA LEU A 164 4.26 -16.20 17.17
C LEU A 164 5.37 -16.15 16.11
N LEU A 165 6.62 -16.40 16.49
CA LEU A 165 7.73 -16.45 15.53
C LEU A 165 7.50 -17.51 14.46
N ALA A 166 7.12 -18.73 14.85
CA ALA A 166 6.82 -19.81 13.93
C ALA A 166 5.65 -19.48 12.98
N ALA A 167 4.63 -18.77 13.47
CA ALA A 167 3.54 -18.29 12.63
C ALA A 167 4.02 -17.22 11.63
N LEU A 168 4.86 -16.28 12.08
CA LEU A 168 5.47 -15.25 11.23
C LEU A 168 6.39 -15.82 10.15
N ASP A 169 7.08 -16.93 10.42
CA ASP A 169 7.93 -17.62 9.45
C ASP A 169 7.15 -18.36 8.37
N ARG A 170 5.90 -18.76 8.65
CA ARG A 170 5.00 -19.39 7.67
C ARG A 170 4.33 -18.39 6.75
N VAL A 171 4.27 -17.11 7.13
CA VAL A 171 3.74 -16.06 6.27
C VAL A 171 4.82 -15.66 5.28
N GLU A 172 4.70 -16.18 4.06
CA GLU A 172 5.52 -15.74 2.94
C GLU A 172 5.35 -14.22 2.73
N PRO A 173 6.45 -13.45 2.65
CA PRO A 173 6.37 -12.05 2.26
C PRO A 173 5.66 -11.90 0.92
N LEU A 174 4.94 -10.81 0.75
CA LEU A 174 4.35 -10.49 -0.54
C LEU A 174 5.48 -10.35 -1.58
N GLY A 175 5.56 -11.30 -2.51
CA GLY A 175 6.54 -11.24 -3.59
C GLY A 175 6.35 -9.98 -4.45
N PRO A 176 7.40 -9.50 -5.14
CA PRO A 176 7.28 -8.35 -6.01
C PRO A 176 6.12 -8.56 -7.00
N ALA A 177 5.35 -7.50 -7.21
CA ALA A 177 4.37 -7.49 -8.28
C ALA A 177 5.02 -7.93 -9.60
N GLY A 178 4.46 -8.96 -10.25
CA GLY A 178 4.97 -9.49 -11.50
C GLY A 178 5.92 -10.69 -11.43
N SER A 179 6.28 -11.22 -10.24
CA SER A 179 7.05 -12.48 -10.15
C SER A 179 6.18 -13.74 -10.08
N GLY A 180 4.85 -13.60 -10.18
CA GLY A 180 3.96 -14.74 -10.40
C GLY A 180 4.14 -15.26 -11.82
N GLY A 181 4.87 -16.38 -11.95
CA GLY A 181 5.06 -17.12 -13.20
C GLY A 181 3.74 -17.67 -13.74
N GLY A 182 2.94 -16.82 -14.37
CA GLY A 182 1.94 -17.18 -15.35
C GLY A 182 2.33 -16.48 -16.63
N ALA A 183 2.73 -17.24 -17.64
CA ALA A 183 3.08 -16.73 -18.96
C ALA A 183 2.06 -15.66 -19.38
N ALA A 184 2.56 -14.49 -19.80
CA ALA A 184 1.75 -13.45 -20.43
C ALA A 184 0.98 -14.09 -21.59
N ARG A 185 -0.26 -14.49 -21.36
CA ARG A 185 -1.18 -14.87 -22.42
C ARG A 185 -1.76 -13.57 -22.95
N PRO A 186 -1.52 -13.23 -24.24
CA PRO A 186 -2.36 -12.26 -24.90
C PRO A 186 -3.71 -12.95 -25.07
N SER A 187 -4.67 -12.66 -24.21
CA SER A 187 -6.02 -13.22 -24.36
C SER A 187 -7.01 -12.15 -23.95
N ALA A 188 -7.92 -11.87 -24.86
CA ALA A 188 -8.95 -10.83 -24.82
C ALA A 188 -10.08 -11.11 -23.81
N ASP A 189 -9.77 -11.83 -22.73
CA ASP A 189 -10.70 -12.17 -21.66
C ASP A 189 -10.15 -11.57 -20.36
N ARG A 190 -10.65 -10.36 -20.06
CA ARG A 190 -10.19 -9.54 -18.93
C ARG A 190 -10.74 -10.12 -17.62
N GLY A 191 -10.01 -11.07 -17.05
CA GLY A 191 -10.18 -11.48 -15.66
C GLY A 191 -9.74 -10.39 -14.67
N PRO A 192 -10.13 -10.47 -13.38
CA PRO A 192 -9.73 -9.51 -12.36
C PRO A 192 -8.20 -9.51 -12.29
N GLY A 193 -7.61 -8.33 -12.07
CA GLY A 193 -6.16 -8.18 -11.95
C GLY A 193 -5.54 -9.02 -10.83
N ASP A 194 -4.35 -8.63 -10.37
CA ASP A 194 -3.63 -9.33 -9.32
C ASP A 194 -4.34 -9.30 -7.95
N ALA A 195 -5.54 -8.70 -7.83
CA ALA A 195 -6.39 -8.67 -6.63
C ALA A 195 -6.48 -10.03 -5.90
N GLY A 196 -6.63 -11.14 -6.62
CA GLY A 196 -6.70 -12.48 -6.03
C GLY A 196 -5.43 -12.89 -5.25
N ARG A 197 -4.26 -12.38 -5.63
CA ARG A 197 -3.00 -12.62 -4.93
C ARG A 197 -2.95 -11.88 -3.59
N TYR A 198 -3.49 -10.66 -3.54
CA TYR A 198 -3.56 -9.87 -2.31
C TYR A 198 -4.62 -10.42 -1.37
N GLU A 199 -5.76 -10.89 -1.88
CA GLU A 199 -6.76 -11.57 -1.06
C GLU A 199 -6.19 -12.82 -0.38
N GLN A 200 -5.46 -13.66 -1.11
CA GLN A 200 -4.79 -14.83 -0.53
C GLN A 200 -3.76 -14.43 0.53
N ALA A 201 -3.00 -13.36 0.28
CA ALA A 201 -2.01 -12.90 1.24
C ALA A 201 -2.67 -12.30 2.51
N LEU A 202 -3.77 -11.55 2.37
CA LEU A 202 -4.56 -11.06 3.50
C LEU A 202 -5.17 -12.20 4.32
N GLN A 203 -5.61 -13.28 3.67
CA GLN A 203 -6.08 -14.50 4.36
C GLN A 203 -4.97 -15.16 5.17
N ARG A 204 -3.75 -15.25 4.63
CA ARG A 204 -2.58 -15.78 5.37
C ARG A 204 -2.24 -14.89 6.57
N LEU A 205 -2.33 -13.57 6.41
CA LEU A 205 -2.10 -12.61 7.49
C LEU A 205 -3.15 -12.72 8.59
N ALA A 206 -4.40 -12.99 8.23
CA ALA A 206 -5.48 -13.22 9.19
C ALA A 206 -5.19 -14.37 10.16
N ALA A 207 -4.43 -15.40 9.72
CA ALA A 207 -4.02 -16.51 10.57
C ALA A 207 -3.01 -16.09 11.67
N LEU A 208 -2.44 -14.88 11.59
CA LEU A 208 -1.60 -14.32 12.66
C LEU A 208 -2.42 -13.76 13.83
N ALA A 209 -3.73 -13.56 13.68
CA ALA A 209 -4.55 -12.97 14.73
C ALA A 209 -4.49 -13.79 16.04
N ASP A 210 -4.72 -15.10 15.96
CA ASP A 210 -4.74 -15.96 17.16
C ASP A 210 -3.36 -16.04 17.85
N PRO A 211 -2.23 -16.25 17.15
CA PRO A 211 -0.89 -16.19 17.76
C PRO A 211 -0.56 -14.84 18.40
N VAL A 212 -0.99 -13.72 17.79
CA VAL A 212 -0.76 -12.37 18.33
C VAL A 212 -1.60 -12.13 19.58
N ASP A 213 -2.87 -12.52 19.58
CA ASP A 213 -3.74 -12.40 20.75
C ASP A 213 -3.23 -13.24 21.92
N ARG A 214 -2.74 -14.46 21.64
CA ARG A 214 -2.11 -15.32 22.66
C ARG A 214 -0.84 -14.70 23.20
N PHE A 215 0.04 -14.18 22.35
CA PHE A 215 1.23 -13.45 22.77
C PHE A 215 0.86 -12.31 23.71
N PHE A 216 -0.16 -11.53 23.37
CA PHE A 216 -0.59 -10.40 24.17
C PHE A 216 -1.33 -10.75 25.47
N THR A 217 -1.84 -11.97 25.58
CA THR A 217 -2.50 -12.50 26.78
C THR A 217 -1.46 -13.07 27.74
N ASP A 218 -0.50 -13.83 27.21
CA ASP A 218 0.45 -14.61 28.00
C ASP A 218 1.77 -13.86 28.27
N VAL A 219 2.08 -12.81 27.50
CA VAL A 219 3.39 -12.14 27.52
C VAL A 219 3.27 -10.65 27.85
N LEU A 220 3.98 -10.22 28.89
CA LEU A 220 4.13 -8.81 29.22
C LEU A 220 5.16 -8.15 28.27
N VAL A 221 4.70 -7.37 27.31
CA VAL A 221 5.58 -6.76 26.29
C VAL A 221 6.61 -5.82 26.91
N MET A 222 6.19 -5.00 27.89
CA MET A 222 7.07 -4.09 28.61
C MET A 222 7.78 -4.81 29.76
N ALA A 223 8.67 -5.74 29.42
CA ALA A 223 9.51 -6.44 30.38
C ALA A 223 10.53 -5.49 31.05
N GLU A 224 10.93 -5.83 32.28
CA GLU A 224 12.00 -5.12 33.01
C GLU A 224 13.37 -5.34 32.34
N ASP A 225 13.61 -6.56 31.85
CA ASP A 225 14.81 -6.87 31.09
C ASP A 225 14.76 -6.21 29.71
N ASP A 226 15.74 -5.35 29.45
CA ASP A 226 15.86 -4.58 28.21
C ASP A 226 16.02 -5.46 26.96
N MET A 227 16.71 -6.61 27.07
CA MET A 227 16.92 -7.55 25.98
C MET A 227 15.63 -8.29 25.64
N VAL A 228 14.91 -8.76 26.66
CA VAL A 228 13.61 -9.43 26.50
C VAL A 228 12.59 -8.46 25.90
N ARG A 229 12.50 -7.24 26.44
CA ARG A 229 11.62 -6.18 25.91
C ARG A 229 11.94 -5.87 24.45
N ARG A 230 13.22 -5.73 24.10
CA ARG A 230 13.64 -5.50 22.70
C ARG A 230 13.25 -6.65 21.78
N ASN A 231 13.41 -7.90 22.21
CA ASN A 231 13.05 -9.07 21.40
C ASN A 231 11.54 -9.14 21.14
N ARG A 232 10.73 -8.86 22.17
CA ARG A 232 9.26 -8.76 22.09
C ARG A 232 8.81 -7.64 21.14
N LEU A 233 9.44 -6.47 21.22
CA LEU A 233 9.19 -5.36 20.29
C LEU A 233 9.60 -5.73 18.85
N ALA A 234 10.65 -6.53 18.65
CA ALA A 234 11.05 -7.02 17.33
C ALA A 234 10.01 -7.97 16.72
N LEU A 235 9.39 -8.86 17.52
CA LEU A 235 8.29 -9.71 17.08
C LEU A 235 7.10 -8.86 16.60
N LEU A 236 6.68 -7.89 17.41
CA LEU A 236 5.57 -6.99 17.05
C LEU A 236 5.90 -6.12 15.84
N SER A 237 7.14 -5.63 15.73
CA SER A 237 7.59 -4.88 14.55
C SER A 237 7.50 -5.73 13.29
N ARG A 238 7.81 -7.03 13.36
CA ARG A 238 7.65 -7.95 12.22
C ARG A 238 6.18 -8.13 11.83
N VAL A 239 5.26 -8.27 12.80
CA VAL A 239 3.80 -8.26 12.53
C VAL A 239 3.40 -6.99 11.78
N VAL A 240 3.83 -5.83 12.29
CA VAL A 240 3.48 -4.52 11.69
C VAL A 240 4.04 -4.40 10.27
N ARG A 241 5.28 -4.87 10.04
CA ARG A 241 5.91 -4.81 8.72
C ARG A 241 5.20 -5.66 7.67
N LEU A 242 4.51 -6.72 8.04
CA LEU A 242 3.83 -7.59 7.08
C LEU A 242 2.58 -6.94 6.45
N MET A 243 1.89 -6.04 7.17
CA MET A 243 0.73 -5.33 6.61
C MET A 243 1.12 -4.08 5.81
N ARG A 244 2.29 -3.47 6.08
CA ARG A 244 2.74 -2.22 5.42
C ARG A 244 2.65 -2.24 3.89
N PRO A 245 2.99 -3.33 3.17
CA PRO A 245 2.86 -3.36 1.72
C PRO A 245 1.41 -3.23 1.22
N PHE A 246 0.43 -3.61 2.03
CA PHE A 246 -0.98 -3.59 1.64
C PHE A 246 -1.61 -2.22 1.90
N ALA A 247 -1.46 -1.73 3.12
CA ALA A 247 -2.07 -0.50 3.57
C ALA A 247 -1.45 -0.01 4.88
N ASP A 248 -1.51 1.31 5.08
CA ASP A 248 -1.37 1.91 6.40
C ASP A 248 -2.71 1.85 7.14
N LEU A 249 -2.90 0.79 7.93
CA LEU A 249 -4.16 0.57 8.65
C LEU A 249 -4.47 1.64 9.70
N THR A 250 -3.52 2.53 10.06
CA THR A 250 -3.81 3.66 10.96
C THR A 250 -4.78 4.67 10.34
N ARG A 251 -4.94 4.65 9.01
CA ARG A 251 -5.90 5.46 8.27
C ARG A 251 -7.29 4.84 8.18
N VAL A 252 -7.42 3.55 8.47
CA VAL A 252 -8.70 2.83 8.36
C VAL A 252 -9.57 3.18 9.57
N VAL A 253 -10.82 3.59 9.32
CA VAL A 253 -11.78 3.88 10.39
C VAL A 253 -12.43 2.58 10.84
N ALA A 254 -12.09 2.13 12.05
CA ALA A 254 -12.77 1.01 12.70
C ALA A 254 -14.18 1.42 13.15
N GLY A 255 -15.15 1.44 12.24
CA GLY A 255 -16.51 1.87 12.59
C GLY A 255 -17.65 1.60 11.60
N GLU A 256 -17.41 1.48 10.29
CA GLU A 256 -18.51 1.47 9.32
C GLU A 256 -18.76 0.07 8.72
N GLY A 257 -19.11 -0.86 9.60
CA GLY A 257 -19.82 -2.10 9.28
C GLY A 257 -21.33 -2.00 9.53
N LYS A 258 -21.88 -0.80 9.75
CA LYS A 258 -23.33 -0.60 9.80
C LYS A 258 -23.78 -0.09 8.44
N ALA A 259 -24.53 -0.93 7.72
CA ALA A 259 -25.32 -0.53 6.59
C ALA A 259 -26.02 0.80 6.89
N SER A 260 -25.77 1.84 6.07
CA SER A 260 -26.65 3.00 6.05
C SER A 260 -28.05 2.50 5.68
N PRO A 261 -29.09 2.73 6.51
CA PRO A 261 -30.44 2.59 6.04
C PRO A 261 -30.67 3.75 5.07
N VAL A 262 -30.80 3.42 3.79
CA VAL A 262 -31.38 4.33 2.81
C VAL A 262 -32.74 4.76 3.37
N SER A 263 -32.89 6.06 3.64
CA SER A 263 -34.18 6.72 3.81
C SER A 263 -34.44 7.57 2.58
#